data_AF-X6LKM0-F1
#
_entry.id   AF-X6LKM0-F1
#
_cell.length_a   1.000
_cell.length_b   1.000
_cell.length_c   1.000
_cell.angle_alpha   90.00
_cell.angle_beta   90.00
_cell.angle_gamma   90.00
#
_symmetry.space_group_name_H-M   'P 1'
#
loop_
_entity.id
_entity.type
_entity.pdbx_description
1 polymer ?
#
loop_
_entity_poly.entity_id
_entity_poly.type
_entity_poly.pdbx_seq_one_letter_code
_entity_poly.pdbx_strand_id
1 'polypeptide(L)'
;NQKPLFNDLLFLCLKCEVDNGCEMRKEKKKTNDLLQTVIRTKLKEMLDINTYYAHRCDVTWFDSYWSRNVLWLLSQPLVASKEEQKTDNNNNNNNNNNNNNNNNNKEICLFKDIMMPIVVEQNQVAKVKLMEEMSPLIKKDGSSYERIMNFSYVNPKYKDQTHQRQDAIDHGLDSDVTETQLAVISLFSDDLFFNASHMYDFEAYLSNLTIRAHLLNKPFQQVMTSIYSTQEHVIVQFGPVKWKDRSKAKAQIDYKDFPFPTTAQVIDLVRCSLTFDSFAEMYQGIELLTNYCHSDANQRAPVRLEIMRCKNSFSSLRQKAWDKLQKTSDPATAPKRKEDVVPIPESFCDIKFNIIMTNAEDESQKLSLVGEVQMLHRTISDWNKRSHDLYNIERMESFYHTSFNFKQKPPLDLFYVYLKSYFNNNNNKQLVAR
;
A
#
# COMPACT_ATOMS: atom_id res chain seq x y z
N ASN A 1 26.22 20.38 7.54
CA ASN A 1 26.56 21.55 6.69
C ASN A 1 27.06 21.21 5.29
N GLN A 2 27.01 19.96 4.81
CA GLN A 2 27.15 19.72 3.37
C GLN A 2 25.85 20.12 2.68
N LYS A 3 25.86 21.17 1.87
CA LYS A 3 24.77 21.43 0.93
C LYS A 3 24.71 20.22 -0.01
N PRO A 4 23.54 19.61 -0.25
CA PRO A 4 23.46 18.51 -1.19
C PRO A 4 23.86 19.05 -2.57
N LEU A 5 24.89 18.43 -3.15
CA LEU A 5 25.35 18.56 -4.55
C LEU A 5 24.17 18.52 -5.56
N PHE A 6 23.04 17.96 -5.10
CA PHE A 6 21.80 17.80 -5.83
C PHE A 6 21.08 19.10 -6.18
N ASN A 7 21.13 20.14 -5.33
CA ASN A 7 20.45 21.40 -5.67
C ASN A 7 21.04 22.02 -6.96
N ASP A 8 22.35 21.88 -7.16
CA ASP A 8 23.03 22.38 -8.35
C ASP A 8 22.71 21.50 -9.58
N LEU A 9 22.59 20.18 -9.41
CA LEU A 9 22.19 19.24 -10.48
C LEU A 9 20.72 19.43 -10.89
N LEU A 10 19.81 19.61 -9.94
CA LEU A 10 18.39 19.87 -10.21
C LEU A 10 18.19 21.24 -10.88
N PHE A 11 18.93 22.25 -10.42
CA PHE A 11 18.95 23.56 -11.05
C PHE A 11 19.50 23.49 -12.47
N LEU A 12 20.54 22.68 -12.72
CA LEU A 12 21.04 22.39 -14.07
C LEU A 12 20.00 21.66 -14.93
N CYS A 13 19.26 20.68 -14.40
CA CYS A 13 18.19 19.99 -15.13
C CYS A 13 17.08 20.96 -15.56
N LEU A 14 16.56 21.74 -14.60
CA LEU A 14 15.47 22.69 -14.82
C LEU A 14 15.91 23.83 -15.74
N LYS A 15 17.15 24.31 -15.60
CA LYS A 15 17.71 25.35 -16.48
C LYS A 15 17.87 24.87 -17.92
N CYS A 16 18.29 23.63 -18.13
CA CYS A 16 18.37 23.02 -19.46
C CYS A 16 17.00 22.83 -20.14
N GLU A 17 15.91 22.66 -19.37
CA GLU A 17 14.55 22.63 -19.92
C GLU A 17 13.98 24.02 -20.23
N VAL A 18 14.37 25.04 -19.47
CA VAL A 18 13.87 26.41 -19.64
C VAL A 18 14.58 27.16 -20.77
N ASP A 19 15.87 26.95 -20.99
CA ASP A 19 16.69 27.69 -21.98
C ASP A 19 16.53 27.19 -23.44
N ASN A 20 15.36 26.65 -23.81
CA ASN A 20 15.07 25.90 -25.04
C ASN A 20 14.93 26.73 -26.34
N GLY A 21 15.79 27.74 -26.57
CA GLY A 21 15.81 28.58 -27.77
C GLY A 21 17.05 28.40 -28.67
N CYS A 22 16.90 27.59 -29.74
CA CYS A 22 17.69 27.53 -30.99
C CYS A 22 19.16 27.00 -31.04
N GLU A 23 19.40 26.23 -32.13
CA GLU A 23 20.65 25.85 -32.85
C GLU A 23 21.55 24.66 -32.46
N MET A 24 21.56 24.09 -31.24
CA MET A 24 22.58 23.08 -30.87
C MET A 24 22.07 21.63 -30.72
N ARG A 25 21.44 21.03 -31.75
CA ARG A 25 20.78 19.71 -31.64
C ARG A 25 21.71 18.52 -31.30
N LYS A 26 22.93 18.46 -31.86
CA LYS A 26 23.86 17.33 -31.61
C LYS A 26 24.49 17.40 -30.22
N GLU A 27 24.93 18.59 -29.81
CA GLU A 27 25.45 18.79 -28.45
C GLU A 27 24.35 18.60 -27.40
N LYS A 28 23.12 19.01 -27.70
CA LYS A 28 21.94 18.77 -26.85
C LYS A 28 21.72 17.28 -26.56
N LYS A 29 21.84 16.41 -27.58
CA LYS A 29 21.70 14.96 -27.36
C LYS A 29 22.77 14.43 -26.40
N LYS A 30 24.04 14.79 -26.64
CA LYS A 30 25.16 14.37 -25.77
C LYS A 30 25.00 14.88 -24.34
N THR A 31 24.58 16.13 -24.15
CA THR A 31 24.33 16.72 -22.83
C THR A 31 23.16 16.02 -22.12
N ASN A 32 22.08 15.71 -22.84
CA ASN A 32 20.94 14.99 -22.29
C ASN A 32 21.31 13.55 -21.88
N ASP A 33 22.04 12.83 -22.73
CA ASP A 33 22.52 11.46 -22.42
C ASP A 33 23.43 11.47 -21.17
N LEU A 34 24.34 12.46 -21.07
CA LEU A 34 25.18 12.64 -19.89
C LEU A 34 24.35 12.96 -18.63
N LEU A 35 23.38 13.87 -18.75
CA LEU A 35 22.51 14.25 -17.64
C LEU A 35 21.70 13.07 -17.12
N GLN A 36 21.08 12.30 -18.03
CA GLN A 36 20.35 11.08 -17.68
C GLN A 36 21.26 10.05 -17.00
N THR A 37 22.49 9.91 -17.48
CA THR A 37 23.47 9.02 -16.85
C THR A 37 23.77 9.46 -15.41
N VAL A 38 23.97 10.76 -15.18
CA VAL A 38 24.22 11.32 -13.84
C VAL A 38 23.01 11.14 -12.93
N ILE A 39 21.80 11.48 -13.39
CA ILE A 39 20.55 11.30 -12.63
C ILE A 39 20.35 9.83 -12.30
N ARG A 40 20.50 8.94 -13.27
CA ARG A 40 20.33 7.49 -13.09
C ARG A 40 21.30 6.95 -12.05
N THR A 41 22.58 7.31 -12.14
CA THR A 41 23.59 6.88 -11.17
C THR A 41 23.24 7.36 -9.76
N LYS A 42 22.84 8.63 -9.62
CA LYS A 42 22.45 9.18 -8.31
C LYS A 42 21.18 8.55 -7.75
N LEU A 43 20.16 8.35 -8.56
CA LEU A 43 18.95 7.65 -8.16
C LEU A 43 19.24 6.20 -7.76
N LYS A 44 20.17 5.51 -8.44
CA LYS A 44 20.61 4.17 -8.04
C LYS A 44 21.28 4.16 -6.67
N GLU A 45 22.18 5.11 -6.42
CA GLU A 45 22.83 5.25 -5.10
C GLU A 45 21.80 5.56 -4.01
N MET A 46 20.88 6.47 -4.27
CA MET A 46 19.87 6.91 -3.31
C MET A 46 18.83 5.84 -3.00
N LEU A 47 18.42 5.07 -4.02
CA LEU A 47 17.38 4.03 -3.91
C LEU A 47 17.95 2.64 -3.63
N ASP A 48 19.25 2.51 -3.36
CA ASP A 48 19.87 1.22 -3.04
C ASP A 48 19.30 0.67 -1.74
N ILE A 49 18.60 -0.47 -1.81
CA ILE A 49 17.88 -1.08 -0.68
C ILE A 49 18.78 -1.35 0.54
N ASN A 50 20.09 -1.50 0.34
CA ASN A 50 21.04 -1.80 1.41
C ASN A 50 21.54 -0.54 2.12
N THR A 51 21.60 0.60 1.43
CA THR A 51 22.16 1.85 1.96
C THR A 51 21.13 2.97 2.11
N TYR A 52 19.92 2.79 1.57
CA TYR A 52 18.82 3.77 1.58
C TYR A 52 18.61 4.38 2.98
N TYR A 53 18.56 3.54 4.02
CA TYR A 53 18.36 3.99 5.40
C TYR A 53 19.62 4.51 6.10
N ALA A 54 20.81 4.27 5.54
CA ALA A 54 22.06 4.85 6.03
C ALA A 54 22.15 6.35 5.70
N HIS A 55 21.47 6.80 4.63
CA HIS A 55 21.53 8.19 4.13
C HIS A 55 20.20 8.93 4.30
N ARG A 56 19.75 9.12 5.55
CA ARG A 56 18.46 9.81 5.85
C ARG A 56 18.30 11.18 5.18
N CYS A 57 19.39 11.91 4.96
CA CYS A 57 19.34 13.20 4.29
C CYS A 57 18.92 13.07 2.83
N ASP A 58 19.43 12.06 2.12
CA ASP A 58 19.13 11.80 0.72
C ASP A 58 17.68 11.35 0.55
N VAL A 59 17.19 10.50 1.45
CA VAL A 59 15.78 10.09 1.51
C VAL A 59 14.87 11.29 1.75
N THR A 60 15.18 12.13 2.75
CA THR A 60 14.38 13.32 3.06
C THR A 60 14.37 14.30 1.89
N TRP A 61 15.52 14.46 1.22
CA TRP A 61 15.65 15.30 0.04
C TRP A 61 14.80 14.74 -1.12
N PHE A 62 14.94 13.45 -1.42
CA PHE A 62 14.17 12.76 -2.45
C PHE A 62 12.66 12.92 -2.20
N ASP A 63 12.25 12.71 -0.95
CA ASP A 63 10.87 12.87 -0.54
C ASP A 63 10.39 14.31 -0.61
N SER A 64 11.23 15.31 -0.43
CA SER A 64 10.80 16.71 -0.42
C SER A 64 10.75 17.31 -1.83
N TYR A 65 11.66 16.88 -2.71
CA TYR A 65 11.89 17.54 -4.00
C TYR A 65 11.57 16.69 -5.21
N TRP A 66 11.66 15.36 -5.09
CA TRP A 66 11.48 14.44 -6.21
C TRP A 66 10.12 13.76 -6.17
N SER A 67 9.85 12.94 -5.14
CA SER A 67 8.62 12.15 -5.07
C SER A 67 7.36 13.02 -5.06
N ARG A 68 7.44 14.23 -4.51
CA ARG A 68 6.32 15.18 -4.41
C ARG A 68 6.12 16.06 -5.63
N ASN A 69 7.08 16.13 -6.54
CA ASN A 69 6.98 17.04 -7.67
C ASN A 69 6.22 16.38 -8.82
N VAL A 70 4.93 16.70 -8.86
CA VAL A 70 3.94 16.24 -9.84
C VAL A 70 4.37 16.58 -11.28
N LEU A 71 5.20 17.61 -11.50
CA LEU A 71 5.66 17.98 -12.83
C LEU A 71 6.51 16.88 -13.48
N TRP A 72 7.28 16.11 -12.69
CA TRP A 72 8.06 14.98 -13.21
C TRP A 72 7.20 13.81 -13.70
N LEU A 73 5.96 13.74 -13.21
CA LEU A 73 4.98 12.73 -13.58
C LEU A 73 4.09 13.21 -14.73
N LEU A 74 3.88 14.52 -14.84
CA LEU A 74 3.12 15.19 -15.89
C LEU A 74 3.92 15.44 -17.17
N SER A 75 5.25 15.31 -17.17
CA SER A 75 6.10 15.48 -18.37
C SER A 75 5.95 14.36 -19.41
N GLN A 76 4.86 13.59 -19.34
CA GLN A 76 4.43 12.79 -20.47
C GLN A 76 4.15 13.76 -21.63
N PRO A 77 4.76 13.60 -22.82
CA PRO A 77 4.20 14.23 -24.00
C PRO A 77 2.73 13.83 -24.01
N LEU A 78 1.83 14.83 -24.01
CA LEU A 78 0.43 14.61 -24.36
C LEU A 78 0.49 13.80 -25.64
N VAL A 79 0.21 12.50 -25.54
CA VAL A 79 0.20 11.61 -26.70
C VAL A 79 -0.72 12.33 -27.64
N ALA A 80 -0.15 12.92 -28.70
CA ALA A 80 -0.92 13.59 -29.73
C ALA A 80 -1.98 12.57 -30.06
N SER A 81 -3.22 12.88 -29.67
CA SER A 81 -4.34 11.98 -29.82
C SER A 81 -4.18 11.47 -31.22
N LYS A 82 -3.97 10.16 -31.39
CA LYS A 82 -4.04 9.56 -32.70
C LYS A 82 -5.37 10.04 -33.22
N GLU A 83 -5.34 11.08 -34.06
CA GLU A 83 -6.47 11.52 -34.83
C GLU A 83 -6.97 10.22 -35.42
N GLU A 84 -8.24 9.96 -35.16
CA GLU A 84 -8.98 8.88 -35.78
C GLU A 84 -8.51 8.82 -37.23
N GLN A 85 -7.67 7.83 -37.54
CA GLN A 85 -7.44 7.45 -38.90
C GLN A 85 -8.80 6.94 -39.35
N LYS A 86 -9.61 7.88 -39.86
CA LYS A 86 -10.74 7.58 -40.70
C LYS A 86 -10.24 6.56 -41.68
N THR A 87 -10.76 5.36 -41.52
CA THR A 87 -10.67 4.27 -42.47
C THR A 87 -11.31 4.73 -43.76
N ASP A 88 -10.58 5.49 -44.57
CA ASP A 88 -10.86 5.60 -45.99
C ASP A 88 -10.24 4.37 -46.64
N ASN A 89 -11.12 3.39 -46.74
CA ASN A 89 -11.02 2.19 -47.52
C ASN A 89 -10.76 2.59 -48.98
N ASN A 90 -9.53 2.51 -49.47
CA ASN A 90 -9.33 2.35 -50.91
C ASN A 90 -8.07 1.56 -51.27
N ASN A 91 -8.34 0.39 -51.85
CA ASN A 91 -7.45 -0.42 -52.65
C ASN A 91 -6.75 0.44 -53.71
N ASN A 92 -5.41 0.53 -53.69
CA ASN A 92 -4.68 0.13 -54.88
C ASN A 92 -3.20 -0.19 -54.62
N ASN A 93 -2.80 -1.25 -55.29
CA ASN A 93 -1.50 -1.87 -55.37
C ASN A 93 -0.50 -0.92 -56.06
N ASN A 94 0.54 -0.44 -55.37
CA ASN A 94 1.80 -0.18 -56.05
C ASN A 94 3.01 -0.25 -55.11
N ASN A 95 3.97 -1.03 -55.57
CA ASN A 95 5.26 -1.34 -54.99
C ASN A 95 6.15 -0.09 -55.01
N ASN A 96 6.40 0.56 -53.87
CA ASN A 96 7.48 1.52 -53.77
C ASN A 96 8.15 1.52 -52.38
N ASN A 97 9.44 1.21 -52.42
CA ASN A 97 10.36 1.07 -51.30
C ASN A 97 10.66 2.46 -50.70
N ASN A 98 9.73 3.02 -49.93
CA ASN A 98 9.96 4.29 -49.26
C ASN A 98 10.36 4.03 -47.80
N ASN A 99 11.67 4.03 -47.58
CA ASN A 99 12.33 3.96 -46.28
C ASN A 99 12.03 5.25 -45.49
N ASN A 100 10.79 5.40 -45.03
CA ASN A 100 10.35 6.54 -44.25
C ASN A 100 10.94 6.39 -42.84
N ASN A 101 12.15 6.93 -42.68
CA ASN A 101 12.90 7.02 -41.44
C ASN A 101 12.18 8.00 -40.51
N ASN A 102 11.04 7.56 -39.98
CA ASN A 102 10.19 8.33 -39.10
C ASN A 102 10.91 8.42 -37.75
N ASN A 103 11.74 9.46 -37.63
CA ASN A 103 12.57 9.76 -36.48
C ASN A 103 11.65 10.26 -35.36
N ASN A 104 10.87 9.33 -34.79
CA ASN A 104 10.06 9.57 -33.61
C ASN A 104 11.01 9.79 -32.44
N ASN A 105 11.38 11.05 -32.22
CA ASN A 105 11.96 11.52 -30.98
C ASN A 105 10.93 11.29 -29.87
N LYS A 106 10.90 10.07 -29.34
CA LYS A 106 10.10 9.74 -28.17
C LYS A 106 10.71 10.51 -27.01
N GLU A 107 9.99 11.51 -26.54
CA GLU A 107 10.36 12.26 -25.35
C GLU A 107 10.49 11.29 -24.18
N ILE A 108 11.58 11.45 -23.41
CA ILE A 108 11.93 10.54 -22.32
C ILE A 108 11.18 10.99 -21.08
N CYS A 109 10.39 10.11 -20.50
CA CYS A 109 9.69 10.34 -19.24
C CYS A 109 10.62 9.91 -18.10
N LEU A 110 11.22 10.86 -17.38
CA LEU A 110 12.19 10.58 -16.31
C LEU A 110 11.67 9.56 -15.29
N PHE A 111 10.40 9.66 -14.91
CA PHE A 111 9.78 8.71 -13.99
C PHE A 111 9.73 7.28 -14.58
N LYS A 112 9.14 7.13 -15.77
CA LYS A 112 8.94 5.81 -16.39
C LYS A 112 10.22 5.18 -16.93
N ASP A 113 11.09 5.98 -17.53
CA ASP A 113 12.26 5.50 -18.28
C ASP A 113 13.54 5.44 -17.42
N ILE A 114 13.59 6.13 -16.27
CA ILE A 114 14.75 6.10 -15.36
C ILE A 114 14.37 5.56 -13.99
N MET A 115 13.38 6.15 -13.32
CA MET A 115 13.07 5.84 -11.92
C MET A 115 12.47 4.44 -11.75
N MET A 116 11.46 4.09 -12.53
CA MET A 116 10.81 2.77 -12.44
C MET A 116 11.75 1.59 -12.71
N PRO A 117 12.63 1.62 -13.74
CA PRO A 117 13.65 0.59 -13.90
C PRO A 117 14.55 0.41 -12.68
N ILE A 118 14.93 1.51 -12.00
CA ILE A 118 15.73 1.45 -10.77
C ILE A 118 14.92 0.81 -9.64
N VAL A 119 13.67 1.22 -9.45
CA VAL A 119 12.79 0.64 -8.41
C VAL A 119 12.58 -0.86 -8.64
N VAL A 120 12.35 -1.28 -9.87
CA VAL A 120 12.21 -2.70 -10.25
C VAL A 120 13.51 -3.47 -9.99
N GLU A 121 14.66 -2.91 -10.36
CA GLU A 121 15.98 -3.48 -10.09
C GLU A 121 16.21 -3.68 -8.58
N GLN A 122 15.91 -2.65 -7.77
CA GLN A 122 16.07 -2.68 -6.32
C GLN A 122 15.09 -3.64 -5.64
N ASN A 123 13.83 -3.70 -6.10
CA ASN A 123 12.86 -4.68 -5.63
C ASN A 123 13.31 -6.12 -5.92
N GLN A 124 13.93 -6.36 -7.09
CA GLN A 124 14.48 -7.66 -7.41
C GLN A 124 15.68 -8.03 -6.51
N VAL A 125 16.58 -7.09 -6.21
CA VAL A 125 17.68 -7.28 -5.24
C VAL A 125 17.11 -7.60 -3.85
N ALA A 126 16.13 -6.81 -3.39
CA ALA A 126 15.48 -7.01 -2.11
C ALA A 126 14.82 -8.39 -2.00
N LYS A 127 14.17 -8.84 -3.07
CA LYS A 127 13.54 -10.15 -3.17
C LYS A 127 14.54 -11.30 -3.07
N VAL A 128 15.64 -11.25 -3.82
CA VAL A 128 16.69 -12.29 -3.77
C VAL A 128 17.24 -12.41 -2.34
N LYS A 129 17.54 -11.26 -1.72
CA LYS A 129 18.03 -11.22 -0.33
C LYS A 129 17.03 -11.81 0.67
N LEU A 130 15.74 -11.51 0.53
CA LEU A 130 14.70 -12.13 1.36
C LEU A 130 14.69 -13.65 1.21
N MET A 131 14.78 -14.16 -0.02
CA MET A 131 14.78 -15.60 -0.27
C MET A 131 16.02 -16.28 0.34
N GLU A 132 17.18 -15.66 0.23
CA GLU A 132 18.44 -16.14 0.82
C GLU A 132 18.36 -16.19 2.36
N GLU A 133 17.81 -15.15 3.00
CA GLU A 133 17.63 -15.08 4.45
C GLU A 133 16.56 -16.07 4.96
N MET A 134 15.48 -16.29 4.21
CA MET A 134 14.35 -17.14 4.60
C MET A 134 14.61 -18.64 4.37
N SER A 135 15.37 -19.00 3.33
CA SER A 135 15.68 -20.40 2.96
C SER A 135 16.23 -21.24 4.13
N PRO A 136 17.28 -20.81 4.87
CA PRO A 136 17.80 -21.60 5.99
C PRO A 136 16.81 -21.68 7.17
N LEU A 137 15.99 -20.64 7.38
CA LEU A 137 14.99 -20.62 8.46
C LEU A 137 13.87 -21.63 8.20
N ILE A 138 13.37 -21.68 6.96
CA ILE A 138 12.37 -22.66 6.53
C ILE A 138 12.93 -24.08 6.58
N LYS A 139 14.20 -24.28 6.19
CA LYS A 139 14.85 -25.61 6.31
C LYS A 139 15.01 -26.03 7.77
N LYS A 140 15.31 -25.10 8.67
CA LYS A 140 15.47 -25.36 10.11
C LYS A 140 14.15 -25.72 10.79
N ASP A 141 13.05 -25.05 10.43
CA ASP A 141 11.75 -25.18 11.09
C ASP A 141 10.61 -25.35 10.07
N GLY A 142 10.77 -26.34 9.20
CA GLY A 142 9.83 -26.59 8.09
C GLY A 142 8.44 -27.00 8.56
N SER A 143 8.33 -27.69 9.70
CA SER A 143 7.05 -28.13 10.27
C SER A 143 6.21 -26.95 10.74
N SER A 144 6.78 -26.00 11.48
CA SER A 144 6.03 -24.81 11.94
C SER A 144 5.68 -23.90 10.77
N TYR A 145 6.59 -23.75 9.79
CA TYR A 145 6.30 -23.00 8.56
C TYR A 145 5.13 -23.62 7.78
N GLU A 146 5.09 -24.95 7.66
CA GLU A 146 3.98 -25.69 7.04
C GLU A 146 2.66 -25.46 7.80
N ARG A 147 2.69 -25.48 9.14
CA ARG A 147 1.51 -25.17 9.98
C ARG A 147 1.01 -23.74 9.76
N ILE A 148 1.92 -22.76 9.62
CA ILE A 148 1.57 -21.37 9.29
C ILE A 148 0.94 -21.26 7.90
N MET A 149 1.51 -21.93 6.89
CA MET A 149 0.95 -21.91 5.53
C MET A 149 -0.45 -22.52 5.46
N ASN A 150 -0.70 -23.57 6.26
CA ASN A 150 -1.98 -24.27 6.31
C ASN A 150 -2.98 -23.65 7.30
N PHE A 151 -2.55 -22.66 8.10
CA PHE A 151 -3.43 -22.01 9.06
C PHE A 151 -4.56 -21.28 8.34
N SER A 152 -5.79 -21.55 8.76
CA SER A 152 -7.00 -20.89 8.27
C SER A 152 -7.95 -20.68 9.43
N TYR A 153 -8.60 -19.52 9.44
CA TYR A 153 -9.65 -19.20 10.39
C TYR A 153 -10.81 -18.55 9.65
N VAL A 154 -12.01 -19.11 9.84
CA VAL A 154 -13.24 -18.65 9.21
C VAL A 154 -14.25 -18.39 10.30
N ASN A 155 -14.66 -17.12 10.47
CA ASN A 155 -15.81 -16.80 11.30
C ASN A 155 -17.09 -16.94 10.45
N PRO A 156 -18.02 -17.83 10.81
CA PRO A 156 -19.23 -18.04 10.04
C PRO A 156 -20.16 -16.81 9.98
N LYS A 157 -20.08 -15.87 10.94
CA LYS A 157 -20.86 -14.63 10.96
C LYS A 157 -20.38 -13.62 9.90
N TYR A 158 -19.11 -13.68 9.51
CA TYR A 158 -18.48 -12.67 8.64
C TYR A 158 -17.76 -13.30 7.44
N LYS A 159 -18.43 -14.21 6.71
CA LYS A 159 -17.83 -14.90 5.56
C LYS A 159 -17.52 -13.95 4.40
N ASP A 160 -18.46 -13.06 4.09
CA ASP A 160 -18.38 -12.19 2.92
C ASP A 160 -17.76 -10.83 3.25
N GLN A 161 -17.04 -10.26 2.30
CA GLN A 161 -16.43 -8.93 2.48
C GLN A 161 -17.47 -7.83 2.74
N THR A 162 -18.70 -8.01 2.23
CA THR A 162 -19.82 -7.09 2.45
C THR A 162 -20.29 -7.04 3.90
N HIS A 163 -20.02 -8.08 4.70
CA HIS A 163 -20.35 -8.13 6.12
C HIS A 163 -19.15 -7.81 7.02
N GLN A 164 -17.95 -7.63 6.45
CA GLN A 164 -16.73 -7.35 7.19
C GLN A 164 -16.53 -5.83 7.34
N ARG A 165 -17.49 -5.17 8.01
CA ARG A 165 -17.61 -3.70 8.12
C ARG A 165 -17.87 -3.25 9.56
N GLN A 166 -17.66 -1.96 9.82
CA GLN A 166 -17.88 -1.34 11.14
C GLN A 166 -19.37 -1.21 11.53
N ASP A 167 -20.28 -1.17 10.55
CA ASP A 167 -21.75 -1.07 10.70
C ASP A 167 -22.45 -2.44 10.63
N ALA A 168 -21.68 -3.53 10.50
CA ALA A 168 -22.21 -4.90 10.42
C ALA A 168 -21.93 -5.72 11.69
N ILE A 169 -21.31 -5.12 12.70
CA ILE A 169 -20.95 -5.76 13.97
C ILE A 169 -21.86 -5.28 15.09
N ASP A 170 -22.05 -6.12 16.10
CA ASP A 170 -22.87 -5.77 17.26
C ASP A 170 -22.23 -4.58 18.00
N HIS A 171 -23.03 -3.55 18.30
CA HIS A 171 -22.57 -2.28 18.87
C HIS A 171 -21.57 -1.52 17.99
N GLY A 172 -21.56 -1.80 16.68
CA GLY A 172 -20.84 -1.07 15.66
C GLY A 172 -21.31 0.39 15.52
N LEU A 173 -20.75 1.12 14.55
CA LEU A 173 -21.23 2.46 14.22
C LEU A 173 -22.23 2.32 13.09
N ASP A 174 -23.51 2.51 13.38
CA ASP A 174 -24.53 2.55 12.33
C ASP A 174 -24.59 3.92 11.67
N SER A 175 -25.07 3.96 10.43
CA SER A 175 -25.34 5.22 9.73
C SER A 175 -26.70 5.77 10.14
N ASP A 176 -26.73 6.98 10.69
CA ASP A 176 -27.98 7.67 11.10
C ASP A 176 -28.84 8.12 9.90
N VAL A 177 -28.22 8.18 8.71
CA VAL A 177 -28.86 8.62 7.46
C VAL A 177 -28.54 7.65 6.34
N THR A 178 -29.47 7.53 5.40
CA THR A 178 -29.31 6.72 4.19
C THR A 178 -28.70 7.57 3.06
N GLU A 179 -28.03 6.90 2.11
CA GLU A 179 -27.48 7.57 0.92
C GLU A 179 -28.57 8.29 0.12
N THR A 180 -29.79 7.72 0.03
CA THR A 180 -30.93 8.35 -0.64
C THR A 180 -31.35 9.65 0.03
N GLN A 181 -31.40 9.71 1.37
CA GLN A 181 -31.73 10.96 2.09
C GLN A 181 -30.68 12.05 1.81
N LEU A 182 -29.41 11.67 1.76
CA LEU A 182 -28.30 12.58 1.46
C LEU A 182 -28.30 13.03 -0.02
N ALA A 183 -28.70 12.17 -0.95
CA ALA A 183 -28.89 12.53 -2.34
C ALA A 183 -30.00 13.58 -2.50
N VAL A 184 -31.12 13.44 -1.76
CA VAL A 184 -32.19 14.44 -1.72
C VAL A 184 -31.67 15.79 -1.20
N ILE A 185 -30.89 15.79 -0.11
CA ILE A 185 -30.28 17.01 0.42
C ILE A 185 -29.38 17.69 -0.63
N SER A 186 -28.59 16.91 -1.37
CA SER A 186 -27.71 17.44 -2.42
C SER A 186 -28.50 18.05 -3.58
N LEU A 187 -29.63 17.44 -3.97
CA LEU A 187 -30.50 17.94 -5.04
C LEU A 187 -31.16 19.29 -4.70
N PHE A 188 -31.45 19.52 -3.42
CA PHE A 188 -32.07 20.76 -2.94
C PHE A 188 -31.05 21.79 -2.43
N SER A 189 -29.76 21.54 -2.58
CA SER A 189 -28.70 22.50 -2.24
C SER A 189 -28.54 23.55 -3.33
N ASP A 190 -28.41 24.83 -2.94
CA ASP A 190 -28.07 25.91 -3.87
C ASP A 190 -26.59 25.86 -4.33
N ASP A 191 -25.73 25.12 -3.60
CA ASP A 191 -24.35 24.87 -3.99
C ASP A 191 -24.25 23.62 -4.88
N LEU A 192 -23.97 23.84 -6.17
CA LEU A 192 -23.81 22.80 -7.19
C LEU A 192 -22.63 21.84 -6.93
N PHE A 193 -21.66 22.24 -6.11
CA PHE A 193 -20.50 21.41 -5.75
C PHE A 193 -20.71 20.65 -4.44
N PHE A 194 -21.81 20.89 -3.73
CA PHE A 194 -22.10 20.23 -2.48
C PHE A 194 -22.54 18.77 -2.71
N ASN A 195 -21.80 17.83 -2.12
CA ASN A 195 -22.14 16.42 -2.11
C ASN A 195 -22.34 15.96 -0.66
N ALA A 196 -23.60 15.87 -0.24
CA ALA A 196 -23.95 15.53 1.14
C ALA A 196 -23.50 14.11 1.52
N SER A 197 -23.57 13.15 0.59
CA SER A 197 -23.11 11.77 0.84
C SER A 197 -21.62 11.71 1.12
N HIS A 198 -20.82 12.42 0.33
CA HIS A 198 -19.38 12.52 0.53
C HIS A 198 -19.04 13.21 1.85
N MET A 199 -19.70 14.33 2.16
CA MET A 199 -19.51 15.03 3.43
C MET A 199 -19.87 14.13 4.61
N TYR A 200 -21.01 13.43 4.57
CA TYR A 200 -21.41 12.55 5.66
C TYR A 200 -20.42 11.39 5.85
N ASP A 201 -20.11 10.65 4.78
CA ASP A 201 -19.26 9.46 4.83
C ASP A 201 -17.85 9.81 5.31
N PHE A 202 -17.18 10.76 4.65
CA PHE A 202 -15.77 11.05 4.91
C PHE A 202 -15.53 12.06 6.02
N GLU A 203 -16.50 12.92 6.33
CA GLU A 203 -16.34 13.93 7.39
C GLU A 203 -17.05 13.56 8.68
N ALA A 204 -18.35 13.21 8.66
CA ALA A 204 -19.10 12.94 9.88
C ALA A 204 -18.87 11.51 10.39
N TYR A 205 -19.22 10.50 9.58
CA TYR A 205 -19.16 9.09 9.95
C TYR A 205 -17.73 8.65 10.27
N LEU A 206 -16.76 8.99 9.42
CA LEU A 206 -15.35 8.69 9.68
C LEU A 206 -14.79 9.41 10.93
N SER A 207 -15.30 10.59 11.29
CA SER A 207 -14.90 11.24 12.55
C SER A 207 -15.41 10.46 13.76
N ASN A 208 -16.66 9.99 13.72
CA ASN A 208 -17.22 9.15 14.77
C ASN A 208 -16.46 7.82 14.93
N LEU A 209 -16.09 7.16 13.83
CA LEU A 209 -15.20 5.99 13.88
C LEU A 209 -13.84 6.33 14.51
N THR A 210 -13.28 7.49 14.17
CA THR A 210 -11.98 7.94 14.71
C THR A 210 -12.05 8.18 16.21
N ILE A 211 -13.15 8.78 16.70
CA ILE A 211 -13.40 8.99 18.14
C ILE A 211 -13.46 7.64 18.87
N ARG A 212 -14.26 6.69 18.36
CA ARG A 212 -14.33 5.32 18.91
C ARG A 212 -12.97 4.63 18.92
N ALA A 213 -12.17 4.81 17.86
CA ALA A 213 -10.80 4.30 17.80
C ALA A 213 -9.91 4.87 18.91
N HIS A 214 -9.98 6.17 19.20
CA HIS A 214 -9.24 6.75 20.31
C HIS A 214 -9.68 6.21 21.68
N LEU A 215 -10.99 5.98 21.87
CA LEU A 215 -11.52 5.41 23.12
C LEU A 215 -11.04 3.97 23.33
N LEU A 216 -11.09 3.13 22.30
CA LEU A 216 -10.73 1.70 22.39
C LEU A 216 -9.23 1.42 22.29
N ASN A 217 -8.43 2.35 21.76
CA ASN A 217 -7.02 2.09 21.50
C ASN A 217 -6.25 1.69 22.77
N LYS A 218 -6.41 2.41 23.89
CA LYS A 218 -5.65 2.11 25.11
C LYS A 218 -6.08 0.78 25.77
N PRO A 219 -7.38 0.51 25.98
CA PRO A 219 -7.84 -0.81 26.45
C PRO A 219 -7.36 -1.97 25.57
N PHE A 220 -7.42 -1.80 24.25
CA PHE A 220 -6.88 -2.78 23.30
C PHE A 220 -5.39 -3.04 23.52
N GLN A 221 -4.58 -1.98 23.64
CA GLN A 221 -3.14 -2.12 23.89
C GLN A 221 -2.87 -2.88 25.20
N GLN A 222 -3.61 -2.59 26.26
CA GLN A 222 -3.48 -3.27 27.55
C GLN A 222 -3.79 -4.77 27.43
N VAL A 223 -4.88 -5.13 26.75
CA VAL A 223 -5.23 -6.53 26.52
C VAL A 223 -4.18 -7.23 25.66
N MET A 224 -3.75 -6.64 24.55
CA MET A 224 -2.72 -7.23 23.69
C MET A 224 -1.39 -7.42 24.43
N THR A 225 -0.96 -6.45 25.25
CA THR A 225 0.22 -6.61 26.11
C THR A 225 0.03 -7.74 27.11
N SER A 226 -1.15 -7.88 27.72
CA SER A 226 -1.45 -8.97 28.67
C SER A 226 -1.45 -10.34 28.01
N ILE A 227 -1.91 -10.48 26.76
CA ILE A 227 -1.92 -11.76 26.05
C ILE A 227 -0.48 -12.25 25.84
N TYR A 228 0.42 -11.33 25.46
CA TYR A 228 1.80 -11.68 25.09
C TYR A 228 2.84 -11.39 26.18
N SER A 229 2.43 -11.07 27.40
CA SER A 229 3.37 -10.69 28.48
C SER A 229 4.31 -11.81 28.91
N THR A 230 3.95 -13.07 28.64
CA THR A 230 4.75 -14.26 28.95
C THR A 230 5.70 -14.66 27.82
N GLN A 231 5.65 -13.98 26.68
CA GLN A 231 6.41 -14.32 25.47
C GLN A 231 7.57 -13.31 25.30
N GLU A 232 8.70 -13.57 25.96
CA GLU A 232 9.84 -12.64 26.01
C GLU A 232 10.42 -12.27 24.63
N HIS A 233 10.29 -13.16 23.64
CA HIS A 233 10.84 -12.96 22.29
C HIS A 233 9.89 -12.24 21.32
N VAL A 234 8.65 -11.97 21.74
CA VAL A 234 7.65 -11.33 20.88
C VAL A 234 7.74 -9.82 21.01
N ILE A 235 8.03 -9.14 19.90
CA ILE A 235 7.99 -7.68 19.86
C ILE A 235 6.57 -7.25 19.52
N VAL A 236 5.90 -6.65 20.50
CA VAL A 236 4.58 -6.02 20.33
C VAL A 236 4.77 -4.54 20.00
N GLN A 237 4.41 -4.14 18.79
CA GLN A 237 4.48 -2.75 18.34
C GLN A 237 3.09 -2.19 18.06
N PHE A 238 2.68 -1.19 18.83
CA PHE A 238 1.41 -0.50 18.63
C PHE A 238 1.54 0.63 17.61
N GLY A 239 0.61 0.69 16.67
CA GLY A 239 0.47 1.83 15.77
C GLY A 239 -0.34 2.95 16.44
N PRO A 240 -0.09 4.23 16.11
CA PRO A 240 -1.05 5.27 16.45
C PRO A 240 -2.38 5.01 15.76
N VAL A 241 -3.47 5.54 16.33
CA VAL A 241 -4.77 5.59 15.65
C VAL A 241 -4.57 6.17 14.26
N LYS A 242 -5.10 5.47 13.26
CA LYS A 242 -4.90 5.84 11.87
C LYS A 242 -5.52 7.21 11.60
N TRP A 243 -4.73 8.06 10.96
CA TRP A 243 -5.14 9.44 10.69
C TRP A 243 -6.35 9.48 9.74
N LYS A 244 -7.27 10.40 10.01
CA LYS A 244 -8.51 10.58 9.23
C LYS A 244 -8.23 10.67 7.73
N ASP A 245 -7.28 11.50 7.33
CA ASP A 245 -6.94 11.70 5.91
C ASP A 245 -6.41 10.43 5.22
N ARG A 246 -5.69 9.56 5.95
CA ARG A 246 -5.24 8.26 5.44
C ARG A 246 -6.39 7.26 5.33
N SER A 247 -7.34 7.31 6.25
CA SER A 247 -8.54 6.49 6.23
C SER A 247 -9.46 6.89 5.08
N LYS A 248 -9.64 8.20 4.85
CA LYS A 248 -10.36 8.76 3.69
C LYS A 248 -9.75 8.30 2.38
N ALA A 249 -8.44 8.50 2.20
CA ALA A 249 -7.75 8.06 0.98
C ALA A 249 -7.88 6.54 0.75
N LYS A 250 -7.78 5.74 1.83
CA LYS A 250 -7.98 4.28 1.73
C LYS A 250 -9.39 3.94 1.28
N ALA A 251 -10.42 4.55 1.84
CA ALA A 251 -11.80 4.28 1.46
C ALA A 251 -12.10 4.68 0.01
N GLN A 252 -11.63 5.86 -0.41
CA GLN A 252 -11.82 6.35 -1.78
C GLN A 252 -11.13 5.47 -2.84
N ILE A 253 -9.98 4.87 -2.52
CA ILE A 253 -9.21 4.07 -3.46
C ILE A 253 -9.63 2.59 -3.39
N ASP A 254 -9.63 2.02 -2.20
CA ASP A 254 -9.77 0.57 -2.01
C ASP A 254 -11.24 0.13 -1.93
N TYR A 255 -12.16 1.05 -1.56
CA TYR A 255 -13.56 0.72 -1.21
C TYR A 255 -14.62 1.49 -1.99
N LYS A 256 -14.26 2.08 -3.14
CA LYS A 256 -15.19 2.86 -3.98
C LYS A 256 -16.42 2.09 -4.45
N ASP A 257 -16.30 0.76 -4.59
CA ASP A 257 -17.36 -0.13 -5.09
C ASP A 257 -18.13 -0.82 -3.93
N PHE A 258 -17.90 -0.41 -2.68
CA PHE A 258 -18.57 -0.97 -1.51
C PHE A 258 -19.83 -0.16 -1.14
N PRO A 259 -20.81 -0.77 -0.45
CA PRO A 259 -22.02 -0.06 -0.04
C PRO A 259 -21.73 1.14 0.86
N PHE A 260 -22.57 2.17 0.77
CA PHE A 260 -22.54 3.32 1.67
C PHE A 260 -22.83 2.93 3.15
N PRO A 261 -22.22 3.59 4.16
CA PRO A 261 -21.07 4.47 4.03
C PRO A 261 -19.80 3.67 3.68
N THR A 262 -19.05 4.12 2.68
CA THR A 262 -17.86 3.40 2.20
C THR A 262 -16.77 3.32 3.27
N THR A 263 -16.69 4.32 4.15
CA THR A 263 -15.71 4.33 5.23
C THR A 263 -15.98 3.28 6.32
N ALA A 264 -17.18 2.68 6.37
CA ALA A 264 -17.43 1.51 7.24
C ALA A 264 -16.54 0.31 6.88
N GLN A 265 -15.96 0.28 5.68
CA GLN A 265 -15.04 -0.77 5.25
C GLN A 265 -13.60 -0.57 5.79
N VAL A 266 -13.31 0.57 6.42
CA VAL A 266 -12.01 0.87 7.06
C VAL A 266 -11.92 0.20 8.42
N ILE A 267 -11.22 -0.94 8.47
CA ILE A 267 -11.13 -1.82 9.65
C ILE A 267 -9.72 -1.91 10.25
N ASP A 268 -8.86 -0.93 9.95
CA ASP A 268 -7.47 -0.85 10.42
C ASP A 268 -7.17 0.48 11.14
N LEU A 269 -8.19 1.04 11.82
CA LEU A 269 -8.08 2.29 12.59
C LEU A 269 -7.23 2.12 13.84
N VAL A 270 -7.48 1.05 14.60
CA VAL A 270 -6.64 0.58 15.70
C VAL A 270 -5.84 -0.62 15.21
N ARG A 271 -4.54 -0.64 15.49
CA ARG A 271 -3.66 -1.68 14.96
C ARG A 271 -2.44 -1.96 15.81
N CYS A 272 -2.00 -3.21 15.82
CA CYS A 272 -0.71 -3.61 16.34
C CYS A 272 -0.03 -4.63 15.42
N SER A 273 1.30 -4.69 15.55
CA SER A 273 2.14 -5.66 14.88
C SER A 273 2.86 -6.51 15.92
N LEU A 274 2.87 -7.83 15.71
CA LEU A 274 3.56 -8.82 16.50
C LEU A 274 4.68 -9.39 15.63
N THR A 275 5.92 -9.27 16.09
CA THR A 275 7.10 -9.77 15.36
C THR A 275 7.75 -10.90 16.16
N PHE A 276 7.99 -12.03 15.49
CA PHE A 276 8.51 -13.27 16.07
C PHE A 276 9.85 -13.65 15.45
N ASP A 277 10.70 -14.35 16.21
CA ASP A 277 12.07 -14.69 15.79
C ASP A 277 12.16 -16.03 15.08
N SER A 278 11.18 -16.91 15.32
CA SER A 278 11.05 -18.21 14.69
C SER A 278 9.62 -18.48 14.22
N PHE A 279 9.46 -19.44 13.31
CA PHE A 279 8.13 -19.88 12.87
C PHE A 279 7.37 -20.62 13.98
N ALA A 280 8.05 -21.41 14.81
CA ALA A 280 7.46 -22.05 15.98
C ALA A 280 6.80 -21.04 16.93
N GLU A 281 7.50 -19.97 17.29
CA GLU A 281 6.96 -18.90 18.16
C GLU A 281 5.84 -18.13 17.46
N MET A 282 5.98 -17.83 16.16
CA MET A 282 4.92 -17.17 15.39
C MET A 282 3.64 -18.01 15.40
N TYR A 283 3.76 -19.32 15.20
CA TYR A 283 2.63 -20.23 15.24
C TYR A 283 2.02 -20.36 16.63
N GLN A 284 2.84 -20.45 17.67
CA GLN A 284 2.37 -20.38 19.07
C GLN A 284 1.64 -19.07 19.36
N GLY A 285 2.13 -17.94 18.82
CA GLY A 285 1.49 -16.64 18.94
C GLY A 285 0.12 -16.56 18.25
N ILE A 286 -0.04 -17.26 17.13
CA ILE A 286 -1.34 -17.45 16.46
C ILE A 286 -2.29 -18.24 17.37
N GLU A 287 -1.86 -19.41 17.87
CA GLU A 287 -2.67 -20.25 18.75
C GLU A 287 -3.08 -19.51 20.02
N LEU A 288 -2.16 -18.75 20.62
CA LEU A 288 -2.40 -17.97 21.82
C LEU A 288 -3.50 -16.92 21.62
N LEU A 289 -3.45 -16.14 20.54
CA LEU A 289 -4.51 -15.17 20.24
C LEU A 289 -5.85 -15.86 19.97
N THR A 290 -5.85 -16.92 19.15
CA THR A 290 -7.09 -17.65 18.85
C THR A 290 -7.71 -18.26 20.09
N ASN A 291 -6.91 -18.85 20.98
CA ASN A 291 -7.39 -19.47 22.21
C ASN A 291 -7.87 -18.41 23.19
N TYR A 292 -7.17 -17.28 23.30
CA TYR A 292 -7.59 -16.16 24.13
C TYR A 292 -8.99 -15.67 23.74
N CYS A 293 -9.24 -15.43 22.45
CA CYS A 293 -10.54 -14.94 21.96
C CYS A 293 -11.71 -15.86 22.33
N HIS A 294 -11.48 -17.16 22.55
CA HIS A 294 -12.51 -18.13 22.96
C HIS A 294 -12.51 -18.43 24.48
N SER A 295 -11.65 -17.79 25.26
CA SER A 295 -11.47 -18.07 26.69
C SER A 295 -12.36 -17.21 27.61
N ASP A 296 -12.57 -17.67 28.84
CA ASP A 296 -13.22 -16.89 29.90
C ASP A 296 -12.41 -15.68 30.36
N ALA A 297 -11.10 -15.66 30.10
CA ALA A 297 -10.25 -14.51 30.38
C ALA A 297 -10.64 -13.31 29.49
N ASN A 298 -10.99 -13.58 28.22
CA ASN A 298 -11.46 -12.56 27.29
C ASN A 298 -12.82 -11.96 27.70
N GLN A 299 -13.72 -12.75 28.28
CA GLN A 299 -15.02 -12.25 28.77
C GLN A 299 -14.89 -11.30 29.97
N ARG A 300 -13.78 -11.38 30.71
CA ARG A 300 -13.50 -10.54 31.88
C ARG A 300 -12.53 -9.38 31.57
N ALA A 301 -12.06 -9.29 30.34
CA ALA A 301 -11.14 -8.25 29.92
C ALA A 301 -11.87 -6.90 29.83
N PRO A 302 -11.18 -5.76 30.01
CA PRO A 302 -11.77 -4.44 29.84
C PRO A 302 -12.31 -4.21 28.41
N VAL A 303 -11.71 -4.89 27.43
CA VAL A 303 -12.24 -4.97 26.07
C VAL A 303 -12.27 -6.43 25.64
N ARG A 304 -13.44 -6.91 25.21
CA ARG A 304 -13.61 -8.24 24.65
C ARG A 304 -13.11 -8.24 23.20
N LEU A 305 -12.36 -9.27 22.84
CA LEU A 305 -11.86 -9.51 21.49
C LEU A 305 -12.62 -10.63 20.80
N GLU A 306 -13.02 -10.43 19.55
CA GLU A 306 -13.61 -11.45 18.70
C GLU A 306 -12.95 -11.40 17.32
N ILE A 307 -12.57 -12.55 16.77
CA ILE A 307 -11.93 -12.60 15.45
C ILE A 307 -13.02 -12.47 14.38
N MET A 308 -13.04 -11.36 13.65
CA MET A 308 -13.91 -11.19 12.50
C MET A 308 -13.43 -12.02 11.30
N ARG A 309 -12.15 -11.89 10.93
CA ARG A 309 -11.55 -12.63 9.83
C ARG A 309 -10.04 -12.77 10.00
N CYS A 310 -9.47 -13.77 9.34
CA CYS A 310 -8.03 -13.94 9.20
C CYS A 310 -7.64 -13.95 7.72
N LYS A 311 -6.68 -13.11 7.35
CA LYS A 311 -6.01 -13.16 6.03
C LYS A 311 -4.62 -13.75 6.22
N ASN A 312 -4.40 -14.91 5.62
CA ASN A 312 -3.10 -15.57 5.65
C ASN A 312 -2.41 -15.41 4.29
N SER A 313 -1.44 -14.52 4.20
CA SER A 313 -0.70 -14.29 2.95
C SER A 313 0.25 -15.46 2.62
N PHE A 314 0.65 -16.26 3.61
CA PHE A 314 1.50 -17.45 3.40
C PHE A 314 0.78 -18.56 2.63
N SER A 315 -0.51 -18.77 2.90
CA SER A 315 -1.30 -19.79 2.19
C SER A 315 -1.35 -19.55 0.67
N SER A 316 -1.35 -18.27 0.27
CA SER A 316 -1.34 -17.86 -1.14
C SER A 316 -0.04 -18.21 -1.88
N LEU A 317 1.08 -18.34 -1.15
CA LEU A 317 2.38 -18.67 -1.74
C LEU A 317 2.36 -20.07 -2.35
N ARG A 318 1.71 -21.03 -1.67
CA ARG A 318 1.65 -22.42 -2.15
C ARG A 318 0.91 -22.51 -3.48
N GLN A 319 -0.22 -21.81 -3.60
CA GLN A 319 -0.97 -21.78 -4.85
C GLN A 319 -0.12 -21.20 -5.99
N LYS A 320 0.53 -20.04 -5.77
CA LYS A 320 1.37 -19.40 -6.78
C LYS A 320 2.55 -20.28 -7.21
N ALA A 321 3.21 -20.94 -6.25
CA ALA A 321 4.33 -21.84 -6.54
C ALA A 321 3.89 -23.07 -7.33
N TRP A 322 2.73 -23.65 -6.97
CA TRP A 322 2.12 -24.75 -7.71
C TRP A 322 1.79 -24.35 -9.16
N ASP A 323 1.12 -23.22 -9.35
CA ASP A 323 0.76 -22.71 -10.69
C ASP A 323 1.99 -22.44 -11.56
N LYS A 324 3.08 -21.96 -10.96
CA LYS A 324 4.36 -21.73 -11.65
C LYS A 324 5.00 -23.05 -12.08
N LEU A 325 5.04 -24.04 -11.20
CA LEU A 325 5.58 -25.37 -11.49
C LEU A 325 4.81 -26.06 -12.61
N GLN A 326 3.48 -26.00 -12.59
CA GLN A 326 2.65 -26.58 -13.66
C GLN A 326 2.92 -25.96 -15.04
N LYS A 327 3.38 -24.70 -15.10
CA LYS A 327 3.69 -24.02 -16.36
C LYS A 327 5.11 -24.29 -16.87
N THR A 328 6.05 -24.59 -15.98
CA THR A 328 7.48 -24.65 -16.32
C THR A 328 8.08 -26.05 -16.32
N SER A 329 7.46 -26.99 -15.59
CA SER A 329 8.02 -28.31 -15.38
C SER A 329 7.64 -29.29 -16.50
N ASP A 330 8.59 -30.14 -16.89
CA ASP A 330 8.29 -31.35 -17.64
C ASP A 330 7.27 -32.18 -16.83
N PRO A 331 6.14 -32.61 -17.44
CA PRO A 331 5.15 -33.46 -16.78
C PRO A 331 5.75 -34.67 -16.05
N ALA A 332 6.89 -35.19 -16.50
CA ALA A 332 7.58 -36.32 -15.86
C ALA A 332 8.26 -35.97 -14.52
N THR A 333 8.65 -34.71 -14.31
CA THR A 333 9.40 -34.26 -13.12
C THR A 333 8.60 -33.35 -12.18
N ALA A 334 7.40 -32.94 -12.60
CA ALA A 334 6.53 -32.12 -11.79
C ALA A 334 6.15 -32.85 -10.48
N PRO A 335 6.13 -32.15 -9.33
CA PRO A 335 5.66 -32.75 -8.09
C PRO A 335 4.24 -33.28 -8.25
N LYS A 336 3.98 -34.48 -7.74
CA LYS A 336 2.69 -35.16 -7.89
C LYS A 336 1.60 -34.55 -7.01
N ARG A 337 1.99 -33.86 -5.93
CA ARG A 337 1.08 -33.29 -4.94
C ARG A 337 1.47 -31.85 -4.62
N LYS A 338 0.46 -31.02 -4.39
CA LYS A 338 0.62 -29.59 -4.07
C LYS A 338 1.28 -29.39 -2.71
N GLU A 339 1.08 -30.34 -1.81
CA GLU A 339 1.58 -30.37 -0.44
C GLU A 339 3.10 -30.58 -0.38
N ASP A 340 3.71 -31.13 -1.44
CA ASP A 340 5.16 -31.36 -1.48
C ASP A 340 5.95 -30.08 -1.80
N VAL A 341 5.28 -28.99 -2.15
CA VAL A 341 5.90 -27.71 -2.51
C VAL A 341 5.94 -26.79 -1.30
N VAL A 342 7.15 -26.56 -0.77
CA VAL A 342 7.40 -25.58 0.31
C VAL A 342 7.95 -24.28 -0.31
N PRO A 343 7.09 -23.30 -0.64
CA PRO A 343 7.53 -22.06 -1.27
C PRO A 343 8.33 -21.18 -0.31
N ILE A 344 9.39 -20.55 -0.82
CA ILE A 344 10.11 -19.47 -0.12
C ILE A 344 9.42 -18.14 -0.46
N PRO A 345 9.11 -17.27 0.50
CA PRO A 345 8.50 -15.97 0.22
C PRO A 345 9.36 -15.11 -0.72
N GLU A 346 8.74 -14.64 -1.80
CA GLU A 346 9.33 -13.75 -2.80
C GLU A 346 8.89 -12.28 -2.62
N SER A 347 8.01 -12.03 -1.64
CA SER A 347 7.33 -10.76 -1.40
C SER A 347 6.87 -10.68 0.05
N PHE A 348 6.31 -9.54 0.44
CA PHE A 348 5.68 -9.39 1.75
C PHE A 348 4.65 -10.50 2.01
N CYS A 349 4.75 -11.16 3.16
CA CYS A 349 3.73 -12.07 3.66
C CYS A 349 3.58 -11.93 5.17
N ASP A 350 2.35 -12.07 5.62
CA ASP A 350 1.92 -11.89 6.99
C ASP A 350 0.66 -12.72 7.27
N ILE A 351 0.28 -12.75 8.56
CA ILE A 351 -1.05 -13.17 8.96
C ILE A 351 -1.73 -11.96 9.62
N LYS A 352 -2.88 -11.57 9.10
CA LYS A 352 -3.67 -10.44 9.61
C LYS A 352 -4.98 -10.91 10.17
N PHE A 353 -5.20 -10.63 11.45
CA PHE A 353 -6.49 -10.76 12.08
C PHE A 353 -7.17 -9.41 12.09
N ASN A 354 -8.41 -9.36 11.59
CA ASN A 354 -9.29 -8.25 11.93
C ASN A 354 -10.11 -8.67 13.15
N ILE A 355 -9.98 -7.88 14.22
CA ILE A 355 -10.51 -8.19 15.55
C ILE A 355 -11.58 -7.16 15.89
N ILE A 356 -12.77 -7.63 16.25
CA ILE A 356 -13.81 -6.82 16.87
C ILE A 356 -13.41 -6.63 18.32
N MET A 357 -13.35 -5.38 18.74
CA MET A 357 -13.07 -4.97 20.11
C MET A 357 -14.34 -4.35 20.66
N THR A 358 -14.92 -4.95 21.70
CA THR A 358 -16.13 -4.44 22.35
C THR A 358 -15.80 -4.02 23.76
N ASN A 359 -16.06 -2.75 24.11
CA ASN A 359 -15.89 -2.29 25.49
C ASN A 359 -16.78 -3.13 26.42
N ALA A 360 -16.19 -3.70 27.46
CA ALA A 360 -16.91 -4.54 28.41
C ALA A 360 -17.58 -3.74 29.55
N GLU A 361 -17.39 -2.42 29.58
CA GLU A 361 -18.11 -1.53 30.48
C GLU A 361 -19.62 -1.50 30.21
N ASP A 362 -20.38 -0.87 31.12
CA ASP A 362 -21.84 -0.68 31.16
C ASP A 362 -22.58 -1.08 29.87
N GLU A 363 -23.51 -2.04 29.98
CA GLU A 363 -24.36 -2.52 28.87
C GLU A 363 -25.00 -1.39 28.05
N SER A 364 -25.32 -0.25 28.69
CA SER A 364 -25.91 0.91 28.03
C SER A 364 -24.93 1.72 27.17
N GLN A 365 -23.62 1.51 27.33
CA GLN A 365 -22.55 2.25 26.65
C GLN A 365 -21.60 1.34 25.87
N LYS A 366 -22.01 0.10 25.59
CA LYS A 366 -21.24 -0.81 24.75
C LYS A 366 -20.98 -0.19 23.39
N LEU A 367 -19.70 -0.13 23.04
CA LEU A 367 -19.22 0.33 21.75
C LEU A 367 -18.24 -0.70 21.21
N SER A 368 -18.38 -0.99 19.92
CA SER A 368 -17.51 -1.89 19.18
C SER A 368 -16.77 -1.15 18.07
N LEU A 369 -15.58 -1.66 17.74
CA LEU A 369 -14.79 -1.25 16.59
C LEU A 369 -13.95 -2.43 16.09
N VAL A 370 -13.72 -2.51 14.78
CA VAL A 370 -12.76 -3.43 14.20
C VAL A 370 -11.36 -2.83 14.15
N GLY A 371 -10.38 -3.58 14.64
CA GLY A 371 -8.95 -3.30 14.54
C GLY A 371 -8.20 -4.38 13.74
N GLU A 372 -6.89 -4.18 13.58
CA GLU A 372 -6.00 -5.11 12.87
C GLU A 372 -4.84 -5.57 13.77
N VAL A 373 -4.69 -6.88 13.95
CA VAL A 373 -3.51 -7.51 14.55
C VAL A 373 -2.73 -8.18 13.43
N GLN A 374 -1.53 -7.69 13.16
CA GLN A 374 -0.63 -8.22 12.14
C GLN A 374 0.46 -9.07 12.79
N MET A 375 0.69 -10.29 12.29
CA MET A 375 1.72 -11.19 12.75
C MET A 375 2.77 -11.42 11.66
N LEU A 376 4.04 -11.27 12.03
CA LEU A 376 5.17 -11.24 11.10
C LEU A 376 6.36 -12.02 11.66
N HIS A 377 7.09 -12.71 10.78
CA HIS A 377 8.45 -13.15 11.09
C HIS A 377 9.41 -11.96 11.04
N ARG A 378 10.42 -11.90 11.92
CA ARG A 378 11.38 -10.78 12.02
C ARG A 378 12.04 -10.44 10.69
N THR A 379 12.57 -11.45 9.99
CA THR A 379 13.17 -11.30 8.65
C THR A 379 12.21 -10.64 7.65
N ILE A 380 10.94 -11.02 7.63
CA ILE A 380 9.95 -10.42 6.72
C ILE A 380 9.60 -9.00 7.15
N SER A 381 9.46 -8.75 8.45
CA SER A 381 9.25 -7.40 9.01
C SER A 381 10.40 -6.46 8.61
N ASP A 382 11.65 -6.89 8.77
CA ASP A 382 12.82 -6.06 8.48
C ASP A 382 13.00 -5.85 6.98
N TRP A 383 12.72 -6.86 6.16
CA TRP A 383 12.59 -6.68 4.72
C TRP A 383 11.51 -5.67 4.36
N ASN A 384 10.32 -5.76 4.96
CA ASN A 384 9.20 -4.85 4.67
C ASN A 384 9.54 -3.41 5.05
N LYS A 385 10.19 -3.20 6.21
CA LYS A 385 10.69 -1.87 6.59
C LYS A 385 11.61 -1.31 5.52
N ARG A 386 12.46 -2.13 4.91
CA ARG A 386 13.37 -1.69 3.85
C ARG A 386 12.63 -1.37 2.54
N SER A 387 11.74 -2.27 2.12
CA SER A 387 11.06 -2.20 0.82
C SER A 387 9.83 -1.28 0.79
N HIS A 388 9.30 -0.85 1.94
CA HIS A 388 8.05 -0.08 1.99
C HIS A 388 8.14 1.23 1.20
N ASP A 389 9.28 1.92 1.24
CA ASP A 389 9.44 3.19 0.53
C ASP A 389 9.50 2.99 -0.99
N LEU A 390 10.15 1.93 -1.48
CA LEU A 390 10.10 1.55 -2.90
C LEU A 390 8.67 1.23 -3.33
N TYR A 391 7.92 0.49 -2.51
CA TYR A 391 6.51 0.20 -2.75
C TYR A 391 5.66 1.48 -2.80
N ASN A 392 5.97 2.50 -1.98
CA ASN A 392 5.26 3.78 -2.01
C ASN A 392 5.47 4.49 -3.35
N ILE A 393 6.67 4.43 -3.92
CA ILE A 393 6.98 4.99 -5.26
C ILE A 393 6.14 4.27 -6.33
N GLU A 394 6.10 2.93 -6.33
CA GLU A 394 5.29 2.16 -7.29
C GLU A 394 3.79 2.49 -7.15
N ARG A 395 3.31 2.65 -5.91
CA ARG A 395 1.91 3.00 -5.65
C ARG A 395 1.56 4.38 -6.20
N MET A 396 2.49 5.33 -6.13
CA MET A 396 2.30 6.65 -6.73
C MET A 396 2.11 6.54 -8.25
N GLU A 397 2.93 5.74 -8.94
CA GLU A 397 2.77 5.51 -10.38
C GLU A 397 1.37 5.00 -10.73
N SER A 398 0.91 3.95 -10.02
CA SER A 398 -0.41 3.36 -10.24
C SER A 398 -1.53 4.36 -10.03
N PHE A 399 -1.41 5.22 -9.01
CA PHE A 399 -2.37 6.30 -8.76
C PHE A 399 -2.41 7.31 -9.90
N TYR A 400 -1.26 7.78 -10.37
CA TYR A 400 -1.21 8.72 -11.50
C TYR A 400 -1.77 8.09 -12.76
N HIS A 401 -1.36 6.85 -13.08
CA HIS A 401 -1.84 6.18 -14.28
C HIS A 401 -3.37 6.01 -14.25
N THR A 402 -3.93 5.66 -13.09
CA THR A 402 -5.38 5.63 -12.89
C THR A 402 -6.00 7.01 -13.13
N SER A 403 -5.42 8.06 -12.53
CA SER A 403 -5.93 9.44 -12.64
C SER A 403 -5.87 10.01 -14.07
N PHE A 404 -4.88 9.63 -14.88
CA PHE A 404 -4.77 10.05 -16.29
C PHE A 404 -5.64 9.23 -17.24
N ASN A 405 -5.84 7.95 -16.98
CA ASN A 405 -6.68 7.09 -17.82
C ASN A 405 -8.17 7.41 -17.66
N PHE A 406 -8.55 8.17 -16.64
CA PHE A 406 -9.85 8.83 -16.55
C PHE A 406 -9.96 9.91 -17.64
N LYS A 407 -10.39 9.51 -18.84
CA LYS A 407 -10.85 10.42 -19.91
C LYS A 407 -12.05 11.30 -19.48
N GLN A 408 -12.63 11.03 -18.32
CA GLN A 408 -13.57 11.93 -17.64
C GLN A 408 -12.82 12.60 -16.50
N LYS A 409 -12.65 13.93 -16.57
CA LYS A 409 -11.97 14.77 -15.57
C LYS A 409 -12.15 14.17 -14.16
N PRO A 410 -11.08 13.68 -13.49
CA PRO A 410 -11.22 13.38 -12.08
C PRO A 410 -11.73 14.65 -11.38
N PRO A 411 -12.65 14.55 -10.41
CA PRO A 411 -12.97 15.71 -9.58
C PRO A 411 -11.64 16.23 -9.03
N LEU A 412 -11.30 17.49 -9.34
CA LEU A 412 -10.07 18.14 -8.87
C LEU A 412 -9.86 17.95 -7.36
N ASP A 413 -10.96 17.81 -6.63
CA ASP A 413 -11.00 17.54 -5.19
C ASP A 413 -10.36 16.21 -4.79
N LEU A 414 -10.48 15.13 -5.58
CA LEU A 414 -9.85 13.85 -5.28
C LEU A 414 -8.32 13.92 -5.43
N PHE A 415 -7.86 14.62 -6.46
CA PHE A 415 -6.45 14.88 -6.68
C PHE A 415 -5.87 15.78 -5.58
N TYR A 416 -6.59 16.85 -5.23
CA TYR A 416 -6.18 17.80 -4.20
C TYR A 416 -6.20 17.21 -2.78
N VAL A 417 -7.23 16.42 -2.42
CA VAL A 417 -7.33 15.76 -1.11
C VAL A 417 -6.22 14.72 -0.93
N TYR A 418 -5.90 13.93 -1.96
CA TYR A 418 -4.82 12.96 -1.87
C TYR A 418 -3.45 13.65 -1.75
N LEU A 419 -3.18 14.67 -2.57
CA LEU A 419 -1.95 15.47 -2.47
C LEU A 419 -1.84 16.10 -1.08
N LYS A 420 -2.90 16.75 -0.57
CA LYS A 420 -2.90 17.39 0.75
C LYS A 420 -2.71 16.38 1.89
N SER A 421 -3.36 15.22 1.84
CA SER A 421 -3.19 14.11 2.81
C SER A 421 -1.77 13.55 2.79
N TYR A 422 -1.22 13.30 1.60
CA TYR A 422 0.14 12.80 1.42
C TYR A 422 1.19 13.82 1.90
N PHE A 423 0.98 15.12 1.62
CA PHE A 423 1.91 16.19 1.99
C PHE A 423 1.84 16.60 3.48
N ASN A 424 0.66 16.61 4.11
CA ASN A 424 0.52 17.01 5.52
C ASN A 424 1.05 15.97 6.52
N ASN A 425 1.01 14.68 6.18
CA ASN A 425 1.44 13.60 7.08
C ASN A 425 2.96 13.62 7.40
N ASN A 426 3.78 14.31 6.60
CA ASN A 426 5.24 14.31 6.76
C ASN A 426 5.84 15.63 7.28
N ASN A 427 5.09 16.74 7.28
CA ASN A 427 5.59 18.00 7.85
C ASN A 427 5.73 17.95 9.38
N ASN A 428 4.93 17.12 10.08
CA ASN A 428 5.06 16.95 11.53
C ASN A 428 6.26 16.10 11.97
N LYS A 429 6.90 15.33 11.06
CA LYS A 429 8.17 14.66 11.38
C LYS A 429 9.33 15.67 11.53
N GLN A 430 9.24 16.84 10.91
CA GLN A 430 10.23 17.92 11.09
C GLN A 430 10.01 18.75 12.37
N LEU A 431 8.79 18.74 12.94
CA LEU A 431 8.46 19.45 14.18
C LEU A 431 8.73 18.64 15.45
N VAL A 432 8.88 17.31 15.33
CA VAL A 432 9.33 16.43 16.43
C VAL A 432 10.86 16.20 16.39
N ALA A 433 11.53 16.63 15.32
CA ALA A 433 12.99 16.54 15.13
C ALA A 433 13.71 17.90 15.23
N ARG A 434 12.99 18.96 15.62
CA ARG A 434 13.51 20.24 16.10
C ARG A 434 13.10 20.40 17.56
#